data_AF-A0A1Y4SAS0-F1
#
_entry.id   AF-A0A1Y4SAS0-F1
#
_cell.length_a   1.000
_cell.length_b   1.000
_cell.length_c   1.000
_cell.angle_alpha   90.00
_cell.angle_beta   90.00
_cell.angle_gamma   90.00
#
_symmetry.space_group_name_H-M   'P 1'
#
loop_
_entity.id
_entity.type
_entity.pdbx_description
1 polymer ?
#
loop_
_entity_poly.entity_id
_entity_poly.type
_entity_poly.pdbx_seq_one_letter_code
_entity_poly.pdbx_strand_id
1 'polypeptide(L)'
;MSPSPPGPHSPLPGAPYPDCRPGQNTAPRPDQRSTPCHPSFRSGPFGAARRSAHPMPRAVGMSPHFSPFLPCGILKKRRYPASYPSAFPVQKGASMPNYFAHLIFGGKVLQSLPQPLAAQIREERAAFHLGCLGPDPLFFYRPALPNPYRREGMKMHGENAAPAFQRLALAIREGLPQAGSYAAGFLCHLALDSACHGYINARAAVGPVEHIPMEAELDRKLMESRGLPVHGRVYLPAIDDPAVFEVAAAAFAVSGPEHLRRGYQAMRRDSLLFAMGYGKRRGELMNWAFRHIPPCRGLDGVILRREPAPGTEESSRQILRRLVGVVPETAKQICAYLDAAQTGAPIPLWLNRDFNGVRYPALSTY
;
A
#
# COMPACT_ATOMS: atom_id res chain seq x y z
N MET A 1 -25.82 6.44 58.71
CA MET A 1 -25.62 5.00 58.44
C MET A 1 -25.04 4.89 57.04
N SER A 2 -23.74 4.64 56.97
CA SER A 2 -22.95 4.60 55.73
C SER A 2 -22.54 3.15 55.46
N PRO A 3 -22.51 2.68 54.19
CA PRO A 3 -21.70 1.54 53.82
C PRO A 3 -20.38 2.02 53.21
N SER A 4 -19.29 1.48 53.74
CA SER A 4 -17.90 1.70 53.31
C SER A 4 -17.61 1.11 51.91
N PRO A 5 -16.63 1.66 51.16
CA PRO A 5 -16.22 1.12 49.87
C PRO A 5 -15.15 0.01 50.03
N PRO A 6 -15.05 -0.96 49.09
CA PRO A 6 -13.93 -1.88 49.06
C PRO A 6 -12.69 -1.24 48.43
N GLY A 7 -11.54 -1.42 49.09
CA GLY A 7 -10.21 -0.95 48.67
C GLY A 7 -9.57 -1.77 47.54
N PRO A 8 -8.37 -1.38 47.08
CA PRO A 8 -7.82 -1.75 45.79
C PRO A 8 -7.08 -3.10 45.83
N HIS A 9 -7.34 -3.96 44.85
CA HIS A 9 -6.50 -5.12 44.56
C HIS A 9 -5.27 -4.72 43.76
N SER A 10 -4.12 -5.20 44.22
CA SER A 10 -2.76 -4.97 43.74
C SER A 10 -2.49 -5.59 42.36
N PRO A 11 -1.45 -5.11 41.63
CA PRO A 11 -1.20 -5.41 40.23
C PRO A 11 -0.52 -6.77 40.00
N LEU A 12 -0.84 -7.40 38.86
CA LEU A 12 -0.18 -8.60 38.36
C LEU A 12 1.22 -8.27 37.79
N PRO A 13 2.20 -9.17 37.91
CA PRO A 13 3.61 -8.89 37.60
C PRO A 13 3.92 -8.93 36.09
N GLY A 14 4.80 -8.03 35.67
CA GLY A 14 5.27 -7.88 34.31
C GLY A 14 6.26 -8.96 33.87
N ALA A 15 6.20 -9.30 32.59
CA ALA A 15 7.25 -10.01 31.88
C ALA A 15 8.12 -8.99 31.11
N PRO A 16 9.46 -9.04 31.20
CA PRO A 16 10.33 -8.08 30.54
C PRO A 16 10.54 -8.43 29.06
N TYR A 17 10.39 -7.43 28.20
CA TYR A 17 10.93 -7.43 26.83
C TYR A 17 12.46 -7.18 26.91
N PRO A 18 13.29 -7.87 26.11
CA PRO A 18 14.72 -7.56 26.06
C PRO A 18 14.99 -6.33 25.20
N ASP A 19 15.57 -5.31 25.83
CA ASP A 19 16.22 -4.15 25.21
C ASP A 19 17.48 -4.59 24.46
N CYS A 20 17.54 -4.32 23.15
CA CYS A 20 18.78 -4.38 22.38
C CYS A 20 19.44 -2.99 22.39
N ARG A 21 20.53 -2.81 23.13
CA ARG A 21 21.52 -1.75 22.90
C ARG A 21 22.82 -2.34 22.33
N PRO A 22 23.51 -1.66 21.40
CA PRO A 22 24.77 -2.12 20.84
C PRO A 22 25.99 -1.56 21.59
N GLY A 23 27.04 -2.38 21.66
CA GLY A 23 28.43 -1.92 21.80
C GLY A 23 29.07 -2.25 23.14
N GLN A 24 30.10 -3.10 23.12
CA GLN A 24 31.45 -2.73 23.56
C GLN A 24 32.48 -3.80 23.19
N ASN A 25 33.52 -3.34 22.50
CA ASN A 25 34.78 -4.01 22.22
C ASN A 25 35.44 -4.49 23.51
N THR A 26 35.96 -5.71 23.51
CA THR A 26 37.16 -6.05 24.28
C THR A 26 38.05 -7.01 23.46
N ALA A 27 39.26 -6.55 23.15
CA ALA A 27 40.36 -7.37 22.69
C ALA A 27 41.09 -7.98 23.89
N PRO A 28 41.89 -9.04 23.65
CA PRO A 28 43.24 -9.02 24.19
C PRO A 28 44.32 -9.38 23.14
N ARG A 29 45.42 -8.63 23.19
CA ARG A 29 46.74 -8.91 22.58
C ARG A 29 47.58 -9.79 23.54
N PRO A 30 48.84 -10.13 23.24
CA PRO A 30 49.37 -10.87 22.08
C PRO A 30 50.31 -12.01 22.56
N ASP A 31 50.82 -12.85 21.66
CA ASP A 31 52.09 -13.53 21.95
C ASP A 31 52.96 -13.71 20.70
N GLN A 32 54.27 -13.59 20.92
CA GLN A 32 55.33 -13.36 19.94
C GLN A 32 56.01 -14.66 19.47
N ARG A 33 56.51 -14.65 18.21
CA ARG A 33 57.80 -15.24 17.72
C ARG A 33 57.89 -15.05 16.19
N SER A 34 58.73 -14.12 15.69
CA SER A 34 60.07 -14.35 15.05
C SER A 34 60.01 -15.29 13.82
N THR A 35 60.45 -15.02 12.58
CA THR A 35 61.38 -14.06 11.92
C THR A 35 61.29 -14.30 10.38
N PRO A 36 62.00 -13.57 9.48
CA PRO A 36 61.46 -13.09 8.20
C PRO A 36 62.12 -13.68 6.92
N CYS A 37 61.54 -13.36 5.74
CA CYS A 37 62.28 -13.24 4.47
C CYS A 37 61.66 -12.12 3.59
N HIS A 38 62.42 -11.03 3.40
CA HIS A 38 62.36 -10.14 2.23
C HIS A 38 63.50 -10.55 1.27
N PRO A 39 63.40 -10.27 -0.04
CA PRO A 39 63.90 -9.01 -0.63
C PRO A 39 62.93 -8.50 -1.72
N SER A 40 63.03 -7.35 -2.38
CA SER A 40 63.75 -6.07 -2.33
C SER A 40 63.28 -5.31 -3.59
N PHE A 41 63.17 -3.98 -3.56
CA PHE A 41 63.82 -3.02 -4.49
C PHE A 41 63.12 -1.63 -4.59
N ARG A 42 63.81 -0.62 -4.01
CA ARG A 42 64.13 0.77 -4.44
C ARG A 42 63.14 1.53 -5.36
N SER A 43 62.54 2.66 -4.94
CA SER A 43 63.04 4.06 -4.83
C SER A 43 63.41 4.72 -6.19
N GLY A 44 62.57 5.58 -6.81
CA GLY A 44 62.38 7.05 -6.61
C GLY A 44 62.77 7.81 -7.92
N PRO A 45 62.77 9.17 -8.03
CA PRO A 45 61.83 10.23 -7.61
C PRO A 45 61.56 11.31 -8.73
N PHE A 46 60.96 12.47 -8.36
CA PHE A 46 60.72 13.74 -9.11
C PHE A 46 59.49 13.79 -10.06
N GLY A 47 58.71 14.87 -10.18
CA GLY A 47 58.83 16.26 -9.74
C GLY A 47 57.52 17.05 -10.00
N ALA A 48 57.57 18.37 -9.83
CA ALA A 48 56.46 19.23 -9.42
C ALA A 48 55.65 19.95 -10.52
N ALA A 49 54.38 20.24 -10.17
CA ALA A 49 53.66 21.53 -10.29
C ALA A 49 53.06 22.09 -11.62
N ARG A 50 51.91 22.78 -11.38
CA ARG A 50 51.15 23.82 -12.15
C ARG A 50 50.14 23.28 -13.20
N ARG A 51 48.83 23.51 -13.11
CA ARG A 51 47.92 24.69 -12.94
C ARG A 51 47.33 25.16 -14.30
N SER A 52 45.99 25.28 -14.31
CA SER A 52 45.11 26.14 -15.17
C SER A 52 44.99 25.74 -16.65
N ALA A 53 43.90 25.98 -17.39
CA ALA A 53 42.50 26.42 -17.19
C ALA A 53 41.81 26.32 -18.58
N HIS A 54 40.47 26.37 -18.63
CA HIS A 54 39.62 26.48 -19.84
C HIS A 54 40.06 27.56 -20.86
N PRO A 55 39.62 27.46 -22.13
CA PRO A 55 38.47 28.27 -22.57
C PRO A 55 37.54 27.66 -23.67
N MET A 56 36.27 28.04 -23.62
CA MET A 56 35.35 28.31 -24.77
C MET A 56 35.34 29.85 -24.97
N PRO A 57 34.98 30.49 -26.13
CA PRO A 57 33.64 30.38 -26.76
C PRO A 57 33.50 30.83 -28.27
N ARG A 58 32.22 30.90 -28.72
CA ARG A 58 31.55 31.67 -29.83
C ARG A 58 30.94 30.78 -30.93
N ALA A 59 29.61 30.71 -31.12
CA ALA A 59 28.56 31.69 -31.47
C ALA A 59 28.47 32.00 -32.98
N VAL A 60 27.41 31.50 -33.63
CA VAL A 60 26.84 32.03 -34.88
C VAL A 60 25.31 31.94 -34.75
N GLY A 61 24.63 33.06 -35.01
CA GLY A 61 23.18 33.13 -35.17
C GLY A 61 22.82 33.65 -36.54
N MET A 62 21.61 33.34 -37.02
CA MET A 62 20.86 34.08 -38.04
C MET A 62 19.37 33.72 -37.94
N SER A 63 18.52 34.74 -37.98
CA SER A 63 17.05 34.72 -37.83
C SER A 63 16.34 34.88 -39.21
N PRO A 64 15.04 35.25 -39.35
CA PRO A 64 13.96 34.38 -39.83
C PRO A 64 13.19 34.94 -41.07
N HIS A 65 11.94 34.49 -41.27
CA HIS A 65 10.92 34.77 -42.32
C HIS A 65 10.88 33.70 -43.44
N PHE A 66 9.76 33.15 -43.92
CA PHE A 66 8.42 33.69 -44.24
C PHE A 66 7.36 32.56 -44.18
N SER A 67 6.11 32.90 -43.86
CA SER A 67 4.89 32.09 -44.07
C SER A 67 4.16 32.63 -45.33
N PRO A 68 3.35 31.84 -46.07
CA PRO A 68 1.89 31.93 -45.86
C PRO A 68 1.01 30.69 -46.23
N PHE A 69 -0.10 30.54 -45.48
CA PHE A 69 -1.49 30.16 -45.85
C PHE A 69 -1.87 28.90 -46.70
N LEU A 70 -2.57 27.96 -46.01
CA LEU A 70 -3.77 27.12 -46.34
C LEU A 70 -3.74 26.06 -47.49
N PRO A 71 -4.64 25.03 -47.53
CA PRO A 71 -5.79 24.72 -46.66
C PRO A 71 -5.98 23.25 -46.17
N CYS A 72 -6.98 23.15 -45.28
CA CYS A 72 -7.78 22.02 -44.79
C CYS A 72 -7.92 20.77 -45.70
N GLY A 73 -7.74 19.57 -45.13
CA GLY A 73 -8.04 18.30 -45.79
C GLY A 73 -7.99 17.05 -44.89
N ILE A 74 -9.15 16.67 -44.32
CA ILE A 74 -9.59 15.28 -44.10
C ILE A 74 -8.68 14.37 -43.23
N LEU A 75 -8.80 14.48 -41.90
CA LEU A 75 -8.49 13.36 -41.00
C LEU A 75 -9.76 12.54 -40.73
N LYS A 76 -9.77 11.32 -41.28
CA LYS A 76 -10.83 10.31 -41.12
C LYS A 76 -11.07 10.03 -39.63
N LYS A 77 -12.25 10.42 -39.13
CA LYS A 77 -12.81 9.98 -37.85
C LYS A 77 -12.91 8.45 -37.84
N ARG A 78 -12.08 7.76 -37.05
CA ARG A 78 -12.36 6.38 -36.64
C ARG A 78 -13.62 6.42 -35.76
N ARG A 79 -14.72 5.90 -36.31
CA ARG A 79 -15.98 5.67 -35.59
C ARG A 79 -15.74 4.59 -34.53
N TYR A 80 -15.85 4.97 -33.26
CA TYR A 80 -16.12 3.99 -32.20
C TYR A 80 -17.61 3.67 -32.24
N PRO A 81 -18.04 2.39 -32.20
CA PRO A 81 -19.45 2.05 -32.16
C PRO A 81 -20.07 2.60 -30.87
N ALA A 82 -21.12 3.40 -31.07
CA ALA A 82 -21.95 3.97 -30.04
C ALA A 82 -23.05 2.97 -29.67
N SER A 83 -22.91 2.33 -28.50
CA SER A 83 -24.01 1.74 -27.73
C SER A 83 -23.46 1.04 -26.48
N TYR A 84 -23.21 1.82 -25.42
CA TYR A 84 -23.13 1.26 -24.06
C TYR A 84 -24.37 1.73 -23.29
N PRO A 85 -25.16 0.82 -22.72
CA PRO A 85 -26.32 1.22 -21.93
C PRO A 85 -25.86 2.06 -20.73
N SER A 86 -26.50 3.22 -20.59
CA SER A 86 -26.40 4.08 -19.42
C SER A 86 -26.91 3.34 -18.19
N ALA A 87 -26.27 3.59 -17.05
CA ALA A 87 -26.60 3.10 -15.71
C ALA A 87 -26.09 1.68 -15.37
N PHE A 88 -24.80 1.60 -15.05
CA PHE A 88 -24.32 0.57 -14.13
C PHE A 88 -24.69 0.98 -12.70
N PRO A 89 -25.33 0.11 -11.89
CA PRO A 89 -25.52 0.39 -10.48
C PRO A 89 -24.13 0.55 -9.84
N VAL A 90 -23.94 1.66 -9.14
CA VAL A 90 -22.79 1.85 -8.24
C VAL A 90 -22.80 0.67 -7.28
N GLN A 91 -21.82 -0.23 -7.36
CA GLN A 91 -21.64 -1.25 -6.34
C GLN A 91 -21.51 -0.53 -4.99
N LYS A 92 -22.49 -0.75 -4.11
CA LYS A 92 -22.43 -0.32 -2.72
C LYS A 92 -21.34 -1.16 -2.03
N GLY A 93 -20.13 -0.62 -1.94
CA GLY A 93 -18.98 -1.30 -1.32
C GLY A 93 -17.62 -0.81 -1.82
N ALA A 94 -17.52 0.45 -2.24
CA ALA A 94 -16.24 1.04 -2.61
C ALA A 94 -15.39 1.23 -1.34
N SER A 95 -14.44 0.32 -1.12
CA SER A 95 -13.52 0.25 0.02
C SER A 95 -12.77 1.56 0.30
N MET A 96 -12.41 1.74 1.59
CA MET A 96 -11.45 2.65 2.26
C MET A 96 -12.04 3.67 3.27
N PRO A 97 -11.37 3.94 4.44
CA PRO A 97 -10.00 3.57 4.79
C PRO A 97 -9.87 2.59 5.96
N ASN A 98 -9.25 1.44 5.69
CA ASN A 98 -8.58 0.58 6.68
C ASN A 98 -7.07 0.45 6.34
N TYR A 99 -6.45 1.50 5.77
CA TYR A 99 -5.05 1.45 5.32
C TYR A 99 -4.12 0.96 6.43
N PHE A 100 -4.41 1.33 7.68
CA PHE A 100 -3.58 0.95 8.80
C PHE A 100 -3.73 -0.55 9.10
N ALA A 101 -4.95 -1.09 9.04
CA ALA A 101 -5.21 -2.53 9.13
C ALA A 101 -4.42 -3.33 8.10
N HIS A 102 -4.37 -2.88 6.85
CA HIS A 102 -3.57 -3.53 5.82
C HIS A 102 -2.07 -3.51 6.10
N LEU A 103 -1.53 -2.37 6.54
CA LEU A 103 -0.11 -2.27 6.91
C LEU A 103 0.22 -3.15 8.12
N ILE A 104 -0.66 -3.19 9.13
CA ILE A 104 -0.50 -4.07 10.30
C ILE A 104 -0.58 -5.55 9.89
N PHE A 105 -1.51 -5.90 9.01
CA PHE A 105 -1.65 -7.26 8.51
C PHE A 105 -0.41 -7.68 7.70
N GLY A 106 0.05 -6.85 6.76
CA GLY A 106 1.27 -7.08 6.01
C GLY A 106 2.49 -7.28 6.93
N GLY A 107 2.62 -6.44 7.98
CA GLY A 107 3.67 -6.61 8.98
C GLY A 107 3.61 -7.94 9.74
N LYS A 108 2.42 -8.46 10.04
CA LYS A 108 2.24 -9.79 10.65
C LYS A 108 2.59 -10.92 9.69
N VAL A 109 2.15 -10.83 8.43
CA VAL A 109 2.50 -11.80 7.39
C VAL A 109 4.00 -11.85 7.16
N LEU A 110 4.66 -10.69 7.12
CA LEU A 110 6.11 -10.59 6.98
C LEU A 110 6.88 -11.29 8.11
N GLN A 111 6.32 -11.33 9.32
CA GLN A 111 6.91 -12.09 10.45
C GLN A 111 6.72 -13.61 10.31
N SER A 112 5.71 -14.05 9.54
CA SER A 112 5.43 -15.47 9.28
C SER A 112 6.09 -16.00 8.00
N LEU A 113 6.74 -15.16 7.21
CA LEU A 113 7.49 -15.58 6.02
C LEU A 113 8.85 -16.21 6.40
N PRO A 114 9.40 -17.11 5.55
CA PRO A 114 10.78 -17.59 5.70
C PRO A 114 11.77 -16.42 5.79
N GLN A 115 12.74 -16.50 6.70
CA GLN A 115 13.63 -15.36 7.01
C GLN A 115 14.38 -14.77 5.80
N PRO A 116 14.91 -15.57 4.84
CA PRO A 116 15.55 -15.00 3.66
C PRO A 116 14.61 -14.13 2.83
N LEU A 117 13.38 -14.61 2.59
CA LEU A 117 12.36 -13.87 1.86
C LEU A 117 11.90 -12.63 2.64
N ALA A 118 11.69 -12.77 3.95
CA ALA A 118 11.32 -11.65 4.80
C ALA A 118 12.41 -10.57 4.85
N ALA A 119 13.69 -10.93 4.84
CA ALA A 119 14.80 -9.99 4.79
C ALA A 119 14.82 -9.20 3.48
N GLN A 120 14.68 -9.88 2.34
CA GLN A 120 14.57 -9.23 1.02
C GLN A 120 13.40 -8.24 0.98
N ILE A 121 12.21 -8.64 1.45
CA ILE A 121 11.04 -7.76 1.46
C ILE A 121 11.24 -6.55 2.39
N ARG A 122 12.02 -6.67 3.48
CA ARG A 122 12.34 -5.53 4.36
C ARG A 122 13.25 -4.51 3.68
N GLU A 123 14.16 -4.95 2.81
CA GLU A 123 15.00 -4.06 2.00
C GLU A 123 14.14 -3.27 1.00
N GLU A 124 13.13 -3.91 0.44
CA GLU A 124 12.18 -3.34 -0.54
C GLU A 124 10.86 -2.88 0.13
N ARG A 125 10.93 -2.43 1.39
CA ARG A 125 9.75 -2.12 2.22
C ARG A 125 8.76 -1.15 1.60
N ALA A 126 9.23 -0.21 0.77
CA ALA A 126 8.38 0.79 0.14
C ALA A 126 7.43 0.14 -0.88
N ALA A 127 7.94 -0.77 -1.71
CA ALA A 127 7.15 -1.57 -2.62
C ALA A 127 6.17 -2.48 -1.88
N PHE A 128 6.62 -3.16 -0.83
CA PHE A 128 5.74 -4.00 -0.01
C PHE A 128 4.60 -3.21 0.63
N HIS A 129 4.89 -2.06 1.25
CA HIS A 129 3.87 -1.23 1.86
C HIS A 129 2.88 -0.65 0.84
N LEU A 130 3.34 -0.23 -0.35
CA LEU A 130 2.42 0.20 -1.41
C LEU A 130 1.55 -0.97 -1.87
N GLY A 131 2.14 -2.17 -2.00
CA GLY A 131 1.41 -3.39 -2.28
C GLY A 131 0.33 -3.69 -1.24
N CYS A 132 0.60 -3.51 0.06
CA CYS A 132 -0.40 -3.70 1.11
C CYS A 132 -1.64 -2.80 0.96
N LEU A 133 -1.53 -1.69 0.22
CA LEU A 133 -2.67 -0.82 -0.08
C LEU A 133 -3.41 -1.25 -1.35
N GLY A 134 -2.86 -2.19 -2.12
CA GLY A 134 -3.47 -2.71 -3.33
C GLY A 134 -3.85 -1.59 -4.31
N PRO A 135 -5.06 -1.63 -4.90
CA PRO A 135 -5.54 -0.62 -5.84
C PRO A 135 -6.20 0.59 -5.16
N ASP A 136 -6.33 0.60 -3.83
CA ASP A 136 -7.02 1.64 -3.06
C ASP A 136 -6.53 3.07 -3.27
N PRO A 137 -5.22 3.34 -3.49
CA PRO A 137 -4.78 4.68 -3.82
C PRO A 137 -5.54 5.30 -5.00
N LEU A 138 -6.03 4.50 -5.96
CA LEU A 138 -6.79 4.98 -7.10
C LEU A 138 -8.19 5.50 -6.74
N PHE A 139 -8.75 5.14 -5.58
CA PHE A 139 -10.01 5.70 -5.10
C PHE A 139 -9.94 7.20 -4.86
N PHE A 140 -8.75 7.66 -4.46
CA PHE A 140 -8.43 9.05 -4.18
C PHE A 140 -7.91 9.80 -5.42
N TYR A 141 -7.73 9.11 -6.56
CA TYR A 141 -7.30 9.76 -7.79
C TYR A 141 -8.45 10.54 -8.45
N ARG A 142 -8.38 11.88 -8.34
CA ARG A 142 -9.34 12.84 -8.92
C ARG A 142 -10.80 12.44 -8.66
N PRO A 143 -11.22 12.30 -7.38
CA PRO A 143 -12.51 11.70 -7.04
C PRO A 143 -13.71 12.55 -7.46
N ALA A 144 -13.51 13.85 -7.70
CA ALA A 144 -14.57 14.78 -8.10
C ALA A 144 -15.13 14.50 -9.50
N LEU A 145 -14.38 13.83 -10.38
CA LEU A 145 -14.80 13.56 -11.75
C LEU A 145 -14.61 12.09 -12.13
N PRO A 146 -15.55 11.49 -12.88
CA PRO A 146 -15.38 10.15 -13.42
C PRO A 146 -14.09 10.06 -14.23
N ASN A 147 -13.23 9.10 -13.90
CA ASN A 147 -11.98 8.86 -14.62
C ASN A 147 -11.69 7.35 -14.71
N PRO A 148 -10.97 6.90 -15.75
CA PRO A 148 -10.75 5.47 -16.00
C PRO A 148 -9.90 4.81 -14.91
N TYR A 149 -8.98 5.52 -14.30
CA TYR A 149 -8.04 4.99 -13.31
C TYR A 149 -8.72 4.67 -11.98
N ARG A 150 -9.54 5.61 -11.47
CA ARG A 150 -10.39 5.36 -10.31
C ARG A 150 -11.35 4.20 -10.57
N ARG A 151 -11.95 4.15 -11.76
CA ARG A 151 -12.85 3.05 -12.14
C ARG A 151 -12.14 1.72 -12.21
N GLU A 152 -10.89 1.67 -12.67
CA GLU A 152 -10.09 0.45 -12.67
C GLU A 152 -9.87 -0.06 -11.25
N GLY A 153 -9.41 0.79 -10.32
CA GLY A 153 -9.24 0.37 -8.92
C GLY A 153 -10.53 -0.13 -8.27
N MET A 154 -11.67 0.50 -8.61
CA MET A 154 -13.00 0.09 -8.13
C MET A 154 -13.44 -1.25 -8.72
N LYS A 155 -13.17 -1.48 -10.01
CA LYS A 155 -13.54 -2.72 -10.69
C LYS A 155 -12.72 -3.91 -10.18
N MET A 156 -11.43 -3.70 -9.92
CA MET A 156 -10.55 -4.77 -9.43
C MET A 156 -11.07 -5.45 -8.16
N HIS A 157 -11.81 -4.73 -7.31
CA HIS A 157 -12.38 -5.30 -6.09
C HIS A 157 -13.50 -6.33 -6.34
N GLY A 158 -14.20 -6.24 -7.48
CA GLY A 158 -15.26 -7.17 -7.88
C GLY A 158 -14.90 -8.05 -9.07
N GLU A 159 -13.62 -8.10 -9.45
CA GLU A 159 -13.11 -8.91 -10.55
C GLU A 159 -12.07 -9.92 -10.03
N ASN A 160 -11.87 -11.01 -10.78
CA ASN A 160 -10.86 -12.00 -10.45
C ASN A 160 -9.47 -11.33 -10.39
N ALA A 161 -8.73 -11.51 -9.31
CA ALA A 161 -7.39 -10.95 -9.11
C ALA A 161 -6.30 -11.63 -9.94
N ALA A 162 -6.52 -12.88 -10.38
CA ALA A 162 -5.51 -13.68 -11.09
C ALA A 162 -4.85 -12.96 -12.28
N PRO A 163 -5.56 -12.23 -13.17
CA PRO A 163 -4.92 -11.48 -14.26
C PRO A 163 -3.93 -10.41 -13.79
N ALA A 164 -4.19 -9.74 -12.65
CA ALA A 164 -3.24 -8.78 -12.08
C ALA A 164 -1.96 -9.46 -11.58
N PHE A 165 -2.12 -10.60 -10.90
CA PHE A 165 -1.00 -11.41 -10.44
C PHE A 165 -0.24 -12.11 -11.58
N GLN A 166 -0.87 -12.40 -12.72
CA GLN A 166 -0.20 -12.88 -13.93
C GLN A 166 0.70 -11.79 -14.53
N ARG A 167 0.24 -10.53 -14.61
CA ARG A 167 1.07 -9.42 -15.07
C ARG A 167 2.27 -9.19 -14.13
N LEU A 168 2.05 -9.25 -12.82
CA LEU A 168 3.13 -9.17 -11.83
C LEU A 168 4.10 -10.36 -11.92
N ALA A 169 3.60 -11.57 -12.21
CA ALA A 169 4.47 -12.73 -12.39
C ALA A 169 5.37 -12.56 -13.63
N LEU A 170 4.84 -11.96 -14.70
CA LEU A 170 5.66 -11.56 -15.86
C LEU A 170 6.72 -10.54 -15.46
N ALA A 171 6.36 -9.47 -14.74
CA ALA A 171 7.31 -8.46 -14.27
C ALA A 171 8.43 -9.05 -13.39
N ILE A 172 8.11 -9.99 -12.50
CA ILE A 172 9.08 -10.71 -11.67
C ILE A 172 10.05 -11.51 -12.55
N ARG A 173 9.52 -12.27 -13.53
CA ARG A 173 10.32 -13.09 -14.44
C ARG A 173 11.21 -12.27 -15.37
N GLU A 174 10.75 -11.08 -15.77
CA GLU A 174 11.54 -10.12 -16.54
C GLU A 174 12.58 -9.38 -15.69
N GLY A 175 12.65 -9.66 -14.39
CA GLY A 175 13.66 -9.09 -13.50
C GLY A 175 13.38 -7.64 -13.11
N LEU A 176 12.11 -7.20 -13.15
CA LEU A 176 11.74 -5.86 -12.69
C LEU A 176 12.05 -5.74 -11.18
N PRO A 177 12.93 -4.82 -10.75
CA PRO A 177 13.32 -4.69 -9.34
C PRO A 177 12.11 -4.46 -8.45
N GLN A 178 12.11 -5.00 -7.22
CA GLN A 178 11.02 -4.83 -6.24
C GLN A 178 9.64 -5.42 -6.62
N ALA A 179 9.47 -6.04 -7.79
CA ALA A 179 8.21 -6.64 -8.23
C ALA A 179 7.71 -7.75 -7.30
N GLY A 180 8.62 -8.59 -6.79
CA GLY A 180 8.28 -9.62 -5.81
C GLY A 180 7.75 -9.04 -4.50
N SER A 181 8.37 -7.98 -3.99
CA SER A 181 7.94 -7.32 -2.75
C SER A 181 6.62 -6.57 -2.90
N TYR A 182 6.40 -5.86 -4.01
CA TYR A 182 5.10 -5.27 -4.30
C TYR A 182 4.01 -6.35 -4.40
N ALA A 183 4.26 -7.43 -5.13
CA ALA A 183 3.29 -8.51 -5.29
C ALA A 183 2.98 -9.22 -3.97
N ALA A 184 3.97 -9.42 -3.09
CA ALA A 184 3.77 -9.95 -1.75
C ALA A 184 2.86 -9.03 -0.91
N GLY A 185 3.08 -7.72 -0.99
CA GLY A 185 2.21 -6.73 -0.35
C GLY A 185 0.78 -6.77 -0.92
N PHE A 186 0.65 -6.85 -2.24
CA PHE A 186 -0.65 -6.88 -2.91
C PHE A 186 -1.43 -8.17 -2.60
N LEU A 187 -0.74 -9.29 -2.44
CA LEU A 187 -1.35 -10.54 -1.97
C LEU A 187 -1.85 -10.38 -0.53
N CYS A 188 -1.11 -9.67 0.34
CA CYS A 188 -1.60 -9.36 1.68
C CYS A 188 -2.90 -8.55 1.65
N HIS A 189 -2.97 -7.55 0.77
CA HIS A 189 -4.19 -6.76 0.60
C HIS A 189 -5.38 -7.64 0.18
N LEU A 190 -5.22 -8.42 -0.91
CA LEU A 190 -6.25 -9.35 -1.39
C LEU A 190 -6.67 -10.36 -0.30
N ALA A 191 -5.72 -10.90 0.45
CA ALA A 191 -5.99 -11.89 1.49
C ALA A 191 -6.84 -11.32 2.63
N LEU A 192 -6.50 -10.12 3.10
CA LEU A 192 -7.24 -9.48 4.18
C LEU A 192 -8.65 -9.13 3.72
N ASP A 193 -8.77 -8.53 2.54
CA ASP A 193 -10.06 -8.10 2.01
C ASP A 193 -10.99 -9.28 1.75
N SER A 194 -10.50 -10.30 1.03
CA SER A 194 -11.28 -11.51 0.73
C SER A 194 -11.74 -12.24 2.00
N ALA A 195 -11.02 -12.11 3.11
CA ALA A 195 -11.41 -12.69 4.39
C ALA A 195 -12.45 -11.86 5.16
N CYS A 196 -12.45 -10.53 4.98
CA CYS A 196 -13.21 -9.60 5.81
C CYS A 196 -14.48 -9.08 5.14
N HIS A 197 -14.45 -8.83 3.83
CA HIS A 197 -15.54 -8.14 3.12
C HIS A 197 -16.85 -8.92 3.15
N GLY A 198 -16.83 -10.25 3.08
CA GLY A 198 -18.04 -11.06 3.27
C GLY A 198 -18.75 -10.78 4.62
N TYR A 199 -17.98 -10.57 5.70
CA TYR A 199 -18.53 -10.18 7.01
C TYR A 199 -18.96 -8.71 7.04
N ILE A 200 -18.11 -7.80 6.55
CA ILE A 200 -18.37 -6.36 6.56
C ILE A 200 -19.63 -6.05 5.74
N ASN A 201 -19.74 -6.59 4.52
CA ASN A 201 -20.89 -6.40 3.64
C ASN A 201 -22.18 -6.96 4.28
N ALA A 202 -22.12 -8.18 4.84
CA ALA A 202 -23.27 -8.77 5.52
C ALA A 202 -23.73 -7.94 6.73
N ARG A 203 -22.79 -7.41 7.52
CA ARG A 203 -23.09 -6.53 8.65
C ARG A 203 -23.63 -5.17 8.22
N ALA A 204 -23.06 -4.56 7.20
CA ALA A 204 -23.52 -3.27 6.66
C ALA A 204 -24.92 -3.37 6.04
N ALA A 205 -25.29 -4.53 5.51
CA ALA A 205 -26.62 -4.76 4.91
C ALA A 205 -27.76 -4.84 5.94
N VAL A 206 -27.49 -5.29 7.17
CA VAL A 206 -28.52 -5.56 8.20
C VAL A 206 -28.36 -4.72 9.46
N GLY A 207 -27.18 -4.14 9.68
CA GLY A 207 -26.81 -3.44 10.90
C GLY A 207 -26.91 -1.92 10.78
N PRO A 208 -26.88 -1.22 11.93
CA PRO A 208 -26.91 0.24 11.95
C PRO A 208 -25.57 0.89 11.58
N VAL A 209 -24.51 0.09 11.42
CA VAL A 209 -23.16 0.55 11.10
C VAL A 209 -22.89 0.27 9.62
N GLU A 210 -22.62 1.34 8.86
CA GLU A 210 -22.25 1.24 7.45
C GLU A 210 -20.81 0.70 7.27
N HIS A 211 -20.45 0.40 6.02
CA HIS A 211 -19.17 -0.19 5.64
C HIS A 211 -17.96 0.64 6.13
N ILE A 212 -17.88 1.91 5.71
CA ILE A 212 -16.73 2.78 5.99
C ILE A 212 -16.53 3.01 7.50
N PRO A 213 -17.57 3.27 8.31
CA PRO A 213 -17.40 3.36 9.75
C PRO A 213 -16.78 2.10 10.39
N MET A 214 -17.12 0.88 9.92
CA MET A 214 -16.50 -0.34 10.45
C MET A 214 -15.00 -0.41 10.16
N GLU A 215 -14.59 -0.03 8.94
CA GLU A 215 -13.19 0.02 8.51
C GLU A 215 -12.40 1.09 9.29
N ALA A 216 -12.95 2.31 9.40
CA ALA A 216 -12.31 3.41 10.11
C ALA A 216 -12.17 3.12 11.62
N GLU A 217 -13.16 2.49 12.23
CA GLU A 217 -13.13 2.12 13.66
C GLU A 217 -12.14 0.97 13.94
N LEU A 218 -11.93 0.06 12.99
CA LEU A 218 -10.87 -0.93 13.07
C LEU A 218 -9.49 -0.26 13.09
N ASP A 219 -9.26 0.70 12.18
CA ASP A 219 -8.01 1.47 12.14
C ASP A 219 -7.79 2.25 13.45
N ARG A 220 -8.85 2.88 13.99
CA ARG A 220 -8.83 3.52 15.32
C ARG A 220 -8.37 2.55 16.40
N LYS A 221 -9.01 1.38 16.49
CA LYS A 221 -8.69 0.36 17.50
C LYS A 221 -7.25 -0.14 17.37
N LEU A 222 -6.76 -0.33 16.14
CA LEU A 222 -5.39 -0.76 15.88
C LEU A 222 -4.35 0.30 16.27
N MET A 223 -4.63 1.59 16.02
CA MET A 223 -3.77 2.71 16.43
C MET A 223 -3.74 2.83 17.96
N GLU A 224 -4.91 2.86 18.60
CA GLU A 224 -5.03 2.96 20.07
C GLU A 224 -4.34 1.80 20.78
N SER A 225 -4.48 0.56 20.28
CA SER A 225 -3.80 -0.62 20.85
C SER A 225 -2.26 -0.53 20.82
N ARG A 226 -1.71 0.41 20.05
CA ARG A 226 -0.27 0.69 19.94
C ARG A 226 0.15 2.00 20.62
N GLY A 227 -0.77 2.66 21.34
CA GLY A 227 -0.53 3.98 21.92
C GLY A 227 -0.30 5.08 20.87
N LEU A 228 -0.79 4.87 19.64
CA LEU A 228 -0.62 5.83 18.56
C LEU A 228 -1.79 6.83 18.56
N PRO A 229 -1.53 8.14 18.46
CA PRO A 229 -2.60 9.13 18.37
C PRO A 229 -3.36 8.98 17.05
N VAL A 230 -4.68 8.94 17.14
CA VAL A 230 -5.62 8.91 16.02
C VAL A 230 -5.86 10.34 15.49
N HIS A 231 -5.86 11.34 16.38
CA HIS A 231 -6.08 12.72 15.99
C HIS A 231 -4.88 13.33 15.26
N GLY A 232 -5.14 13.94 14.10
CA GLY A 232 -4.19 14.79 13.38
C GLY A 232 -2.96 14.05 12.84
N ARG A 233 -2.99 12.71 12.79
CA ARG A 233 -1.89 11.89 12.29
C ARG A 233 -2.39 10.84 11.30
N VAL A 234 -1.50 10.48 10.38
CA VAL A 234 -1.68 9.41 9.39
C VAL A 234 -0.39 8.60 9.36
N TYR A 235 -0.53 7.27 9.33
CA TYR A 235 0.59 6.33 9.39
C TYR A 235 0.90 5.66 8.05
N LEU A 236 0.57 6.34 6.94
CA LEU A 236 1.03 5.93 5.62
C LEU A 236 2.54 6.17 5.51
N PRO A 237 3.34 5.22 5.01
CA PRO A 237 4.79 5.39 4.89
C PRO A 237 5.15 6.52 3.91
N ALA A 238 6.34 7.11 3.98
CA ALA A 238 6.79 7.95 2.88
C ALA A 238 7.26 7.04 1.73
N ILE A 239 6.86 7.35 0.50
CA ILE A 239 7.29 6.62 -0.70
C ILE A 239 7.75 7.68 -1.70
N ASP A 240 9.06 7.90 -1.71
CA ASP A 240 9.70 8.94 -2.50
C ASP A 240 10.36 8.38 -3.77
N ASP A 241 10.64 7.07 -3.80
CA ASP A 241 11.23 6.37 -4.94
C ASP A 241 10.19 6.19 -6.07
N PRO A 242 10.37 6.82 -7.24
CA PRO A 242 9.48 6.64 -8.38
C PRO A 242 9.42 5.20 -8.89
N ALA A 243 10.49 4.42 -8.74
CA ALA A 243 10.55 3.03 -9.21
C ALA A 243 9.51 2.13 -8.53
N VAL A 244 9.12 2.46 -7.29
CA VAL A 244 8.06 1.76 -6.56
C VAL A 244 6.71 1.87 -7.30
N PHE A 245 6.43 3.02 -7.91
CA PHE A 245 5.21 3.23 -8.68
C PHE A 245 5.26 2.62 -10.08
N GLU A 246 6.46 2.51 -10.67
CA GLU A 246 6.69 1.77 -11.92
C GLU A 246 6.32 0.29 -11.75
N VAL A 247 6.81 -0.32 -10.68
CA VAL A 247 6.49 -1.71 -10.33
C VAL A 247 5.01 -1.90 -10.04
N ALA A 248 4.42 -1.00 -9.26
CA ALA A 248 3.01 -1.09 -8.92
C ALA A 248 2.11 -1.03 -10.17
N ALA A 249 2.47 -0.20 -11.16
CA ALA A 249 1.74 -0.05 -12.41
C ALA A 249 1.64 -1.36 -13.21
N ALA A 250 2.60 -2.29 -13.06
CA ALA A 250 2.57 -3.58 -13.76
C ALA A 250 1.33 -4.43 -13.38
N ALA A 251 0.71 -4.21 -12.22
CA ALA A 251 -0.51 -4.91 -11.84
C ALA A 251 -1.76 -4.44 -12.60
N PHE A 252 -1.73 -3.24 -13.19
CA PHE A 252 -2.88 -2.56 -13.78
C PHE A 252 -2.85 -2.63 -15.31
N ALA A 253 -4.03 -2.63 -15.93
CA ALA A 253 -4.16 -2.63 -17.38
C ALA A 253 -4.16 -1.20 -17.97
N VAL A 254 -4.64 -0.22 -17.20
CA VAL A 254 -4.80 1.18 -17.67
C VAL A 254 -4.00 2.16 -16.83
N SER A 255 -3.91 1.93 -15.52
CA SER A 255 -3.27 2.86 -14.58
C SER A 255 -1.75 2.77 -14.61
N GLY A 256 -1.12 3.78 -15.19
CA GLY A 256 0.33 3.98 -15.10
C GLY A 256 0.85 4.53 -13.75
N PRO A 257 2.17 4.64 -13.59
CA PRO A 257 2.88 5.00 -12.35
C PRO A 257 2.42 6.34 -11.76
N GLU A 258 2.23 7.35 -12.61
CA GLU A 258 1.83 8.69 -12.18
C GLU A 258 0.41 8.71 -11.58
N HIS A 259 -0.49 7.83 -12.03
CA HIS A 259 -1.83 7.72 -11.46
C HIS A 259 -1.78 7.15 -10.05
N LEU A 260 -0.98 6.09 -9.85
CA LEU A 260 -0.77 5.47 -8.55
C LEU A 260 -0.08 6.44 -7.58
N ARG A 261 0.95 7.16 -8.04
CA ARG A 261 1.65 8.17 -7.23
C ARG A 261 0.72 9.29 -6.78
N ARG A 262 -0.05 9.87 -7.70
CA ARG A 262 -1.03 10.92 -7.37
C ARG A 262 -2.17 10.40 -6.51
N GLY A 263 -2.64 9.17 -6.76
CA GLY A 263 -3.63 8.50 -5.92
C GLY A 263 -3.13 8.33 -4.49
N TYR A 264 -1.88 7.88 -4.32
CA TYR A 264 -1.23 7.71 -3.03
C TYR A 264 -1.06 9.03 -2.26
N GLN A 265 -0.64 10.09 -2.97
CA GLN A 265 -0.54 11.44 -2.40
C GLN A 265 -1.91 11.98 -1.97
N ALA A 266 -2.94 11.77 -2.79
CA ALA A 266 -4.31 12.16 -2.46
C ALA A 266 -4.85 11.36 -1.26
N MET A 267 -4.62 10.04 -1.22
CA MET A 267 -4.96 9.17 -0.09
C MET A 267 -4.34 9.66 1.20
N ARG A 268 -3.05 10.05 1.18
CA ARG A 268 -2.36 10.63 2.34
C ARG A 268 -2.99 11.96 2.78
N ARG A 269 -3.22 12.87 1.84
CA ARG A 269 -3.81 14.19 2.11
C ARG A 269 -5.22 14.07 2.67
N ASP A 270 -6.06 13.23 2.06
CA ASP A 270 -7.48 13.10 2.41
C ASP A 270 -7.62 12.37 3.76
N SER A 271 -6.82 11.32 3.99
CA SER A 271 -6.73 10.68 5.31
C SER A 271 -6.29 11.66 6.40
N LEU A 272 -5.37 12.58 6.09
CA LEU A 272 -4.92 13.60 7.05
C LEU A 272 -6.03 14.61 7.32
N LEU A 273 -6.79 15.01 6.30
CA LEU A 273 -7.94 15.89 6.48
C LEU A 273 -8.99 15.24 7.41
N PHE A 274 -9.26 13.95 7.24
CA PHE A 274 -10.15 13.20 8.12
C PHE A 274 -9.61 13.13 9.56
N ALA A 275 -8.34 12.78 9.74
CA ALA A 275 -7.69 12.75 11.05
C ALA A 275 -7.70 14.13 11.74
N MET A 276 -7.57 15.22 10.98
CA MET A 276 -7.66 16.59 11.49
C MET A 276 -9.10 16.99 11.87
N GLY A 277 -10.10 16.34 11.28
CA GLY A 277 -11.53 16.46 11.60
C GLY A 277 -11.96 15.64 12.82
N TYR A 278 -11.15 14.64 13.23
CA TYR A 278 -11.42 13.74 14.35
C TYR A 278 -11.93 14.48 15.59
N GLY A 279 -13.09 14.05 16.10
CA GLY A 279 -13.65 14.52 17.36
C GLY A 279 -13.94 16.03 17.42
N LYS A 280 -14.12 16.69 16.27
CA LYS A 280 -14.43 18.13 16.16
C LYS A 280 -15.78 18.33 15.48
N ARG A 281 -16.50 19.40 15.88
CA ARG A 281 -17.78 19.82 15.27
C ARG A 281 -17.71 19.98 13.75
N ARG A 282 -16.58 20.48 13.23
CA ARG A 282 -16.35 20.58 11.77
C ARG A 282 -16.35 19.22 11.07
N GLY A 283 -15.80 18.19 11.72
CA GLY A 283 -15.76 16.83 11.19
C GLY A 283 -17.15 16.20 11.17
N GLU A 284 -17.94 16.46 12.21
CA GLU A 284 -19.35 16.03 12.28
C GLU A 284 -20.20 16.70 11.19
N LEU A 285 -20.00 18.01 10.96
CA LEU A 285 -20.65 18.73 9.86
C LEU A 285 -20.26 18.16 8.50
N MET A 286 -18.99 17.79 8.31
CA MET A 286 -18.53 17.14 7.08
C MET A 286 -19.18 15.76 6.86
N ASN A 287 -19.26 14.91 7.88
CA ASN A 287 -19.98 13.63 7.77
C ASN A 287 -21.46 13.83 7.44
N TRP A 288 -22.11 14.81 8.10
CA TRP A 288 -23.49 15.19 7.78
C TRP A 288 -23.62 15.61 6.31
N ALA A 289 -22.70 16.45 5.81
CA ALA A 289 -22.70 16.85 4.40
C ALA A 289 -22.50 15.64 3.47
N PHE A 290 -21.60 14.72 3.80
CA PHE A 290 -21.39 13.49 3.02
C PHE A 290 -22.67 12.66 2.91
N ARG A 291 -23.40 12.46 4.01
CA ARG A 291 -24.69 11.75 4.02
C ARG A 291 -25.72 12.34 3.06
N HIS A 292 -25.76 13.67 2.96
CA HIS A 292 -26.78 14.39 2.18
C HIS A 292 -26.37 14.70 0.73
N ILE A 293 -25.08 14.64 0.39
CA ILE A 293 -24.56 14.85 -0.98
C ILE A 293 -24.45 13.49 -1.67
N PRO A 294 -25.30 13.15 -2.66
CA PRO A 294 -25.37 11.79 -3.22
C PRO A 294 -24.03 11.23 -3.73
N PRO A 295 -23.16 11.99 -4.43
CA PRO A 295 -21.83 11.53 -4.82
C PRO A 295 -20.90 11.17 -3.66
N CYS A 296 -21.13 11.74 -2.47
CA CYS A 296 -20.29 11.58 -1.29
C CYS A 296 -20.92 10.70 -0.21
N ARG A 297 -22.14 10.19 -0.42
CA ARG A 297 -22.88 9.41 0.60
C ARG A 297 -22.08 8.24 1.15
N GLY A 298 -21.27 7.60 0.30
CA GLY A 298 -20.41 6.50 0.72
C GLY A 298 -19.41 6.88 1.81
N LEU A 299 -19.02 8.16 1.93
CA LEU A 299 -18.03 8.67 2.89
C LEU A 299 -18.64 9.03 4.26
N ASP A 300 -19.93 8.80 4.49
CA ASP A 300 -20.52 9.09 5.80
C ASP A 300 -19.81 8.28 6.90
N GLY A 301 -19.52 8.96 8.00
CA GLY A 301 -18.82 8.39 9.15
C GLY A 301 -17.33 8.09 8.94
N VAL A 302 -16.72 8.48 7.82
CA VAL A 302 -15.26 8.36 7.63
C VAL A 302 -14.46 9.21 8.62
N ILE A 303 -15.01 10.36 9.03
CA ILE A 303 -14.39 11.22 10.04
C ILE A 303 -14.83 10.74 11.42
N LEU A 304 -13.91 10.07 12.11
CA LEU A 304 -14.18 9.46 13.41
C LEU A 304 -14.54 10.49 14.49
N ARG A 305 -15.45 10.07 15.39
CA ARG A 305 -15.77 10.78 16.63
C ARG A 305 -14.75 10.45 17.72
N ARG A 306 -14.81 11.16 18.86
CA ARG A 306 -13.98 10.84 20.04
C ARG A 306 -14.36 9.47 20.59
N GLU A 307 -15.65 9.28 20.78
CA GLU A 307 -16.21 8.01 21.22
C GLU A 307 -16.44 7.09 20.01
N PRO A 308 -16.14 5.79 20.14
CA PRO A 308 -16.46 4.79 19.12
C PRO A 308 -17.93 4.83 18.73
N ALA A 309 -18.24 4.64 17.45
CA ALA A 309 -19.64 4.45 17.04
C ALA A 309 -20.26 3.18 17.70
N PRO A 310 -21.52 3.21 18.14
CA PRO A 310 -22.17 2.04 18.73
C PRO A 310 -22.14 0.82 17.79
N GLY A 311 -21.82 -0.36 18.33
CA GLY A 311 -21.76 -1.61 17.57
C GLY A 311 -20.45 -1.87 16.80
N THR A 312 -19.52 -0.90 16.76
CA THR A 312 -18.25 -1.08 16.03
C THR A 312 -17.21 -1.88 16.81
N GLU A 313 -17.34 -1.99 18.13
CA GLU A 313 -16.45 -2.81 18.95
C GLU A 313 -16.54 -4.30 18.58
N GLU A 314 -17.76 -4.83 18.46
CA GLU A 314 -17.99 -6.21 18.06
C GLU A 314 -17.52 -6.46 16.63
N SER A 315 -17.83 -5.54 15.70
CA SER A 315 -17.32 -5.63 14.33
C SER A 315 -15.79 -5.61 14.28
N SER A 316 -15.14 -4.72 15.02
CA SER A 316 -13.68 -4.66 15.10
C SER A 316 -13.10 -5.97 15.65
N ARG A 317 -13.72 -6.55 16.69
CA ARG A 317 -13.29 -7.85 17.25
C ARG A 317 -13.40 -8.98 16.22
N GLN A 318 -14.48 -9.01 15.46
CA GLN A 318 -14.72 -10.01 14.41
C GLN A 318 -13.76 -9.88 13.22
N ILE A 319 -13.44 -8.65 12.83
CA ILE A 319 -12.49 -8.37 11.75
C ILE A 319 -11.06 -8.69 12.21
N LEU A 320 -10.68 -8.31 13.44
CA LEU A 320 -9.36 -8.65 14.01
C LEU A 320 -9.13 -10.16 14.10
N ARG A 321 -10.16 -10.95 14.45
CA ARG A 321 -10.06 -12.41 14.42
C ARG A 321 -9.74 -12.96 13.02
N ARG A 322 -10.40 -12.42 11.99
CA ARG A 322 -10.13 -12.80 10.60
C ARG A 322 -8.73 -12.39 10.17
N LEU A 323 -8.35 -11.15 10.47
CA LEU A 323 -7.01 -10.62 10.22
C LEU A 323 -5.93 -11.54 10.78
N VAL A 324 -6.05 -11.98 12.04
CA VAL A 324 -5.08 -12.92 12.64
C VAL A 324 -5.16 -14.31 12.01
N GLY A 325 -6.38 -14.82 11.78
CA GLY A 325 -6.60 -16.18 11.28
C GLY A 325 -6.06 -16.43 9.87
N VAL A 326 -6.00 -15.40 9.02
CA VAL A 326 -5.55 -15.57 7.63
C VAL A 326 -4.04 -15.35 7.41
N VAL A 327 -3.29 -14.94 8.46
CA VAL A 327 -1.84 -14.72 8.36
C VAL A 327 -1.08 -15.96 7.83
N PRO A 328 -1.25 -17.18 8.38
CA PRO A 328 -0.45 -18.33 7.97
C PRO A 328 -0.70 -18.74 6.52
N GLU A 329 -1.97 -18.75 6.11
CA GLU A 329 -2.35 -19.08 4.73
C GLU A 329 -1.81 -18.03 3.76
N THR A 330 -1.85 -16.75 4.13
CA THR A 330 -1.31 -15.67 3.28
C THR A 330 0.20 -15.82 3.08
N ALA A 331 0.96 -16.11 4.15
CA ALA A 331 2.39 -16.35 4.06
C ALA A 331 2.71 -17.54 3.13
N LYS A 332 1.97 -18.65 3.25
CA LYS A 332 2.07 -19.80 2.36
C LYS A 332 1.82 -19.43 0.90
N GLN A 333 0.77 -18.64 0.63
CA GLN A 333 0.41 -18.24 -0.73
C GLN A 333 1.39 -17.24 -1.33
N ILE A 334 2.03 -16.38 -0.54
CA ILE A 334 3.15 -15.54 -0.99
C ILE A 334 4.31 -16.42 -1.46
N CYS A 335 4.73 -17.40 -0.66
CA CYS A 335 5.81 -18.31 -1.06
C CYS A 335 5.46 -19.06 -2.34
N ALA A 336 4.26 -19.65 -2.42
CA ALA A 336 3.81 -20.38 -3.60
C ALA A 336 3.72 -19.49 -4.85
N TYR A 337 3.24 -18.25 -4.71
CA TYR A 337 3.14 -17.31 -5.81
C TYR A 337 4.52 -16.86 -6.31
N LEU A 338 5.43 -16.49 -5.41
CA LEU A 338 6.76 -16.00 -5.81
C LEU A 338 7.60 -17.11 -6.44
N ASP A 339 7.53 -18.33 -5.92
CA ASP A 339 8.17 -19.51 -6.53
C ASP A 339 7.63 -19.77 -7.94
N ALA A 340 6.30 -19.75 -8.11
CA ALA A 340 5.69 -19.91 -9.43
C ALA A 340 6.07 -18.79 -10.40
N ALA A 341 6.11 -17.53 -9.93
CA ALA A 341 6.49 -16.38 -10.73
C ALA A 341 7.95 -16.45 -11.20
N GLN A 342 8.87 -16.91 -10.34
CA GLN A 342 10.29 -17.06 -10.67
C GLN A 342 10.55 -18.23 -11.62
N THR A 343 9.87 -19.36 -11.43
CA THR A 343 10.07 -20.58 -12.22
C THR A 343 9.25 -20.60 -13.52
N GLY A 344 8.28 -19.68 -13.67
CA GLY A 344 7.35 -19.66 -14.78
C GLY A 344 6.24 -20.73 -14.67
N ALA A 345 6.09 -21.38 -13.52
CA ALA A 345 5.01 -22.31 -13.25
C ALA A 345 3.65 -21.58 -13.18
N PRO A 346 2.51 -22.30 -13.32
CA PRO A 346 1.20 -21.72 -13.12
C PRO A 346 1.04 -21.11 -11.72
N ILE A 347 0.53 -19.88 -11.64
CA ILE A 347 0.28 -19.20 -10.37
C ILE A 347 -0.79 -19.94 -9.54
N PRO A 348 -0.76 -19.84 -8.19
CA PRO A 348 -1.70 -20.56 -7.34
C PRO A 348 -3.17 -20.27 -7.66
N LEU A 349 -3.99 -21.32 -7.76
CA LEU A 349 -5.45 -21.20 -7.91
C LEU A 349 -6.12 -20.41 -6.77
N TRP A 350 -5.42 -20.26 -5.63
CA TRP A 350 -5.86 -19.40 -4.55
C TRP A 350 -6.15 -17.97 -5.03
N LEU A 351 -5.41 -17.48 -6.03
CA LEU A 351 -5.58 -16.15 -6.63
C LEU A 351 -6.83 -16.00 -7.52
N ASN A 352 -7.54 -17.09 -7.82
CA ASN A 352 -8.82 -17.05 -8.54
C ASN A 352 -9.96 -16.59 -7.63
N ARG A 353 -9.86 -15.36 -7.14
CA ARG A 353 -10.86 -14.72 -6.29
C ARG A 353 -10.87 -13.21 -6.46
N ASP A 354 -11.96 -12.58 -6.05
CA ASP A 354 -12.01 -11.13 -5.88
C ASP A 354 -11.74 -10.74 -4.42
N PHE A 355 -11.84 -9.44 -4.15
CA PHE A 355 -11.57 -8.82 -2.86
C PHE A 355 -12.77 -8.99 -1.91
N ASN A 356 -13.94 -9.38 -2.44
CA ASN A 356 -15.11 -9.74 -1.66
C ASN A 356 -15.11 -11.21 -1.18
N GLY A 357 -14.13 -12.00 -1.62
CA GLY A 357 -14.00 -13.42 -1.27
C GLY A 357 -14.76 -14.37 -2.20
N VAL A 358 -15.31 -13.88 -3.31
CA VAL A 358 -15.91 -14.71 -4.35
C VAL A 358 -14.82 -15.48 -5.07
N ARG A 359 -14.96 -16.79 -5.19
CA ARG A 359 -14.02 -17.66 -5.92
C ARG A 359 -14.49 -17.86 -7.34
N TYR A 360 -13.54 -17.81 -8.27
CA TYR A 360 -13.77 -18.09 -9.68
C TYR A 360 -13.25 -19.48 -10.03
N PRO A 361 -13.88 -20.19 -10.99
CA PRO A 361 -13.27 -21.38 -11.56
C PRO A 361 -11.91 -21.04 -12.17
N ALA A 362 -11.06 -22.05 -12.34
CA ALA A 362 -9.84 -21.88 -13.13
C ALA A 362 -10.22 -21.30 -14.49
N LEU A 363 -9.55 -20.22 -14.90
CA LEU A 363 -9.68 -19.72 -16.25
C LEU A 363 -9.25 -20.85 -17.18
N SER A 364 -10.19 -21.39 -17.96
CA SER A 364 -9.87 -22.37 -18.99
C SER A 364 -8.88 -21.69 -19.93
N THR A 365 -7.64 -22.15 -19.92
CA THR A 365 -6.65 -21.79 -20.93
C THR A 365 -7.19 -22.31 -22.26
N TYR A 366 -7.77 -21.41 -23.06
CA TYR A 366 -8.09 -21.65 -24.46
C TYR A 366 -6.90 -21.26 -25.33
#